data_AF-A0A8X7NC78-F1
#
_entry.id   AF-A0A8X7NC78-F1
#
_cell.length_a   1.000
_cell.length_b   1.000
_cell.length_c   1.000
_cell.angle_alpha   90.00
_cell.angle_beta   90.00
_cell.angle_gamma   90.00
#
_symmetry.space_group_name_H-M   'P 1'
#
loop_
_entity.id
_entity.type
_entity.pdbx_description
1 polymer ?
#
loop_
_entity_poly.entity_id
_entity_poly.type
_entity_poly.pdbx_seq_one_letter_code
_entity_poly.pdbx_strand_id
1 'polypeptide(L)'
;MARATLYQTTNVPSLFLAVAPSLVEAMAGNGTQLYYLAIQTFSTDLHEKDQNELSRAAISCGDAPPYEDPKAGNWSKPSPELLLNLTLHNSKTYTPHFAASALSMEPDGGCEWHPASGRTPDRFTGPWNSTLNTPMLIISNTADPITPLSSGEEIHELMGDSSSLLIVNQPCHSSLAGVSQCSIKTLQDYFLDDRLPEEGKVCERDEGIFGQPLTKKPGEGLSVEEENEDVDGLLSLAQVAKKQWAEHRVSFMG
;
A
#
# COMPACT_ATOMS: atom_id res chain seq x y z
N MET A 1 -1.80 2.23 19.09
CA MET A 1 -0.43 2.77 19.15
C MET A 1 0.61 1.72 18.75
N ALA A 2 1.24 0.96 19.65
CA ALA A 2 2.36 0.05 19.31
C ALA A 2 2.12 -0.87 18.09
N ARG A 3 0.99 -1.57 18.06
CA ARG A 3 0.60 -2.46 16.95
C ARG A 3 0.33 -1.72 15.64
N ALA A 4 -0.21 -0.50 15.72
CA ALA A 4 -0.46 0.35 14.56
C ALA A 4 0.86 0.88 14.00
N THR A 5 1.76 1.38 14.85
CA THR A 5 3.12 1.79 14.46
C THR A 5 3.88 0.62 13.83
N LEU A 6 3.84 -0.57 14.44
CA LEU A 6 4.46 -1.76 13.85
C LEU A 6 3.83 -2.12 12.49
N TYR A 7 2.51 -2.06 12.37
CA TYR A 7 1.82 -2.30 11.10
C TYR A 7 2.21 -1.26 10.03
N GLN A 8 2.38 0.03 10.38
CA GLN A 8 2.88 1.05 9.45
C GLN A 8 4.21 0.64 8.81
N THR A 9 5.11 0.05 9.60
CA THR A 9 6.41 -0.41 9.07
C THR A 9 6.26 -1.54 8.07
N THR A 10 5.14 -2.27 8.04
CA THR A 10 4.91 -3.31 7.02
C THR A 10 4.65 -2.73 5.63
N ASN A 11 4.20 -1.48 5.54
CA ASN A 11 4.06 -0.77 4.27
C ASN A 11 5.43 -0.50 3.64
N VAL A 12 6.44 -0.25 4.48
CA VAL A 12 7.84 0.02 4.06
C VAL A 12 8.79 -0.67 5.04
N PRO A 13 9.11 -1.95 4.88
CA PRO A 13 9.79 -2.68 5.95
C PRO A 13 11.20 -2.15 6.26
N SER A 14 11.87 -1.47 5.33
CA SER A 14 13.13 -0.77 5.63
C SER A 14 13.00 0.27 6.75
N LEU A 15 11.80 0.80 6.99
CA LEU A 15 11.53 1.72 8.09
C LEU A 15 11.60 1.05 9.47
N PHE A 16 11.41 -0.26 9.55
CA PHE A 16 11.40 -0.99 10.82
C PHE A 16 12.67 -0.75 11.66
N LEU A 17 13.83 -0.66 11.03
CA LEU A 17 15.10 -0.43 11.72
C LEU A 17 15.16 0.92 12.45
N ALA A 18 14.50 1.95 11.93
CA ALA A 18 14.42 3.26 12.57
C ALA A 18 13.38 3.30 13.70
N VAL A 19 12.32 2.51 13.60
CA VAL A 19 11.22 2.46 14.57
C VAL A 19 11.47 1.49 15.72
N ALA A 20 12.26 0.43 15.50
CA ALA A 20 12.51 -0.63 16.48
C ALA A 20 13.05 -0.11 17.84
N PRO A 21 13.98 0.87 17.91
CA PRO A 21 14.43 1.42 19.19
C PRO A 21 13.28 2.01 20.03
N SER A 22 12.34 2.73 19.40
CA SER A 22 11.18 3.31 20.07
C SER A 22 10.23 2.23 20.64
N LEU A 23 10.12 1.08 19.96
CA LEU A 23 9.38 -0.07 20.49
C LEU A 23 10.09 -0.69 21.70
N VAL A 24 11.42 -0.78 21.68
CA VAL A 24 12.21 -1.29 22.82
C VAL A 24 12.07 -0.38 24.04
N GLU A 25 12.17 0.95 23.86
CA GLU A 25 11.94 1.91 24.95
C GLU A 25 10.53 1.80 25.52
N ALA A 26 9.51 1.65 24.66
CA ALA A 26 8.13 1.47 25.09
C ALA A 26 7.96 0.18 25.91
N MET A 27 8.61 -0.92 25.50
CA MET A 27 8.63 -2.17 26.27
C MET A 27 9.34 -2.03 27.62
N ALA A 28 10.30 -1.11 27.74
CA ALA A 28 10.96 -0.76 28.99
C ALA A 28 10.16 0.25 29.86
N GLY A 29 8.98 0.67 29.39
CA GLY A 29 8.08 1.58 30.10
C GLY A 29 8.17 3.05 29.67
N ASN A 30 9.07 3.40 28.74
CA ASN A 30 9.14 4.74 28.16
C ASN A 30 8.46 4.78 26.78
N GLY A 31 7.16 5.06 26.75
CA GLY A 31 6.37 5.12 25.53
C GLY A 31 6.47 6.44 24.75
N THR A 32 7.26 7.41 25.19
CA THR A 32 7.22 8.78 24.65
C THR A 32 7.54 8.84 23.17
N GLN A 33 8.59 8.17 22.70
CA GLN A 33 8.91 8.20 21.27
C GLN A 33 7.89 7.42 20.43
N LEU A 34 7.36 6.33 20.95
CA LEU A 34 6.29 5.59 20.28
C LEU A 34 4.99 6.38 20.22
N TYR A 35 4.71 7.19 21.24
CA TYR A 35 3.61 8.14 21.25
C TYR A 35 3.78 9.16 20.15
N TYR A 36 4.94 9.83 20.10
CA TYR A 36 5.23 10.78 19.03
C TYR A 36 5.02 10.12 17.68
N LEU A 37 5.68 9.00 17.37
CA LEU A 37 5.53 8.23 16.12
C LEU A 37 4.11 7.72 15.79
N ALA A 38 3.15 7.82 16.69
CA ALA A 38 1.80 7.32 16.45
C ALA A 38 0.73 8.42 16.43
N ILE A 39 1.08 9.64 16.83
CA ILE A 39 0.15 10.75 16.89
C ILE A 39 0.53 11.77 15.83
N GLN A 40 -0.39 12.02 14.91
CA GLN A 40 -0.20 13.05 13.90
C GLN A 40 -0.72 14.36 14.49
N THR A 41 0.10 15.41 14.45
CA THR A 41 -0.37 16.74 14.82
C THR A 41 -1.33 17.24 13.74
N PHE A 42 -2.58 17.51 14.11
CA PHE A 42 -3.52 18.16 13.20
C PHE A 42 -2.98 19.54 12.82
N SER A 43 -2.70 19.75 11.53
CA SER A 43 -2.33 21.07 11.06
C SER A 43 -3.51 22.03 11.20
N THR A 44 -3.21 23.24 11.66
CA THR A 44 -4.20 24.33 11.70
C THR A 44 -4.11 25.24 10.47
N ASP A 45 -3.18 24.97 9.55
CA ASP A 45 -3.07 25.69 8.29
C ASP A 45 -4.12 25.18 7.30
N LEU A 46 -5.04 26.05 6.91
CA LEU A 46 -6.11 25.75 5.95
C LEU A 46 -5.59 25.50 4.51
N HIS A 47 -4.32 25.81 4.24
CA HIS A 47 -3.69 25.57 2.95
C HIS A 47 -2.83 24.30 2.92
N GLU A 48 -2.58 23.68 4.08
CA GLU A 48 -1.86 22.42 4.14
C GLU A 48 -2.74 21.30 3.59
N LYS A 49 -2.18 20.54 2.65
CA LYS A 49 -2.81 19.36 2.05
C LYS A 49 -2.01 18.15 2.46
N ASP A 50 -2.54 17.35 3.37
CA ASP A 50 -1.91 16.11 3.83
C ASP A 50 -2.85 14.90 3.66
N GLN A 51 -2.47 13.75 4.21
CA GLN A 51 -3.27 12.51 4.14
C GLN A 51 -4.39 12.45 5.20
N ASN A 52 -4.44 13.41 6.12
CA ASN A 52 -5.35 13.46 7.27
C ASN A 52 -6.51 14.45 7.03
N GLU A 53 -6.48 15.13 5.90
CA GLU A 53 -7.49 16.07 5.48
C GLU A 53 -8.82 15.36 5.12
N LEU A 54 -9.94 16.07 5.29
CA LEU A 54 -11.29 15.48 5.21
C LEU A 54 -11.73 15.08 3.78
N SER A 55 -11.08 15.57 2.72
CA SER A 55 -11.39 15.17 1.33
C SER A 55 -11.12 13.70 1.11
N ARG A 56 -10.06 13.12 1.69
CA ARG A 56 -9.79 11.69 1.58
C ARG A 56 -10.99 10.88 2.06
N ALA A 57 -11.46 11.11 3.28
CA ALA A 57 -12.66 10.46 3.80
C ALA A 57 -13.91 10.78 2.96
N ALA A 58 -14.03 12.01 2.44
CA ALA A 58 -15.15 12.38 1.57
C ALA A 58 -15.16 11.64 0.23
N ILE A 59 -14.01 11.45 -0.41
CA ILE A 59 -13.87 10.70 -1.65
C ILE A 59 -14.10 9.21 -1.38
N SER A 60 -13.37 8.63 -0.42
CA SER A 60 -13.51 7.21 -0.06
C SER A 60 -14.96 6.84 0.29
N CYS A 61 -15.64 7.66 1.08
CA CYS A 61 -17.04 7.42 1.42
C CYS A 61 -18.04 7.79 0.32
N GLY A 62 -17.65 8.64 -0.63
CA GLY A 62 -18.42 8.86 -1.85
C GLY A 62 -18.35 7.67 -2.80
N ASP A 63 -17.19 7.04 -2.92
CA ASP A 63 -16.96 5.89 -3.80
C ASP A 63 -17.46 4.56 -3.19
N ALA A 64 -17.67 4.54 -1.87
CA ALA A 64 -18.30 3.42 -1.18
C ALA A 64 -19.74 3.19 -1.69
N PRO A 65 -20.18 1.92 -1.87
CA PRO A 65 -21.57 1.62 -2.13
C PRO A 65 -22.48 2.29 -1.08
N PRO A 66 -23.55 3.00 -1.48
CA PRO A 66 -24.47 3.56 -0.51
C PRO A 66 -25.18 2.42 0.23
N TYR A 67 -25.35 2.56 1.54
CA TYR A 67 -26.14 1.61 2.34
C TYR A 67 -27.60 1.54 1.86
N GLU A 68 -28.12 2.65 1.33
CA GLU A 68 -29.49 2.77 0.82
C GLU A 68 -29.53 2.82 -0.72
N ASP A 69 -28.80 1.93 -1.40
CA ASP A 69 -28.80 1.82 -2.86
C ASP A 69 -29.64 0.63 -3.35
N PRO A 70 -30.84 0.83 -3.92
CA PRO A 70 -31.66 -0.26 -4.44
C PRO A 70 -30.99 -1.10 -5.55
N LYS A 71 -29.97 -0.59 -6.23
CA LYS A 71 -29.23 -1.32 -7.28
C LYS A 71 -28.09 -2.15 -6.72
N ALA A 72 -27.40 -1.66 -5.68
CA ALA A 72 -26.29 -2.37 -5.05
C ALA A 72 -26.75 -3.29 -3.90
N GLY A 73 -27.87 -2.95 -3.25
CA GLY A 73 -28.43 -3.61 -2.08
C GLY A 73 -28.86 -2.58 -1.04
N ASN A 74 -30.01 -2.78 -0.39
CA ASN A 74 -30.46 -1.91 0.70
C ASN A 74 -29.94 -2.47 2.04
N TRP A 75 -28.66 -2.23 2.35
CA TRP A 75 -28.02 -2.69 3.57
C TRP A 75 -28.40 -1.82 4.77
N SER A 76 -28.80 -2.44 5.87
CA SER A 76 -28.96 -1.73 7.14
C SER A 76 -27.61 -1.19 7.61
N LYS A 77 -27.59 0.05 8.13
CA LYS A 77 -26.43 0.61 8.80
C LYS A 77 -25.94 -0.34 9.92
N PRO A 78 -24.63 -0.56 10.07
CA PRO A 78 -24.11 -1.49 11.06
C PRO A 78 -24.35 -0.95 12.48
N SER A 79 -24.66 -1.85 13.42
CA SER A 79 -24.68 -1.49 14.84
C SER A 79 -23.26 -1.48 15.40
N PRO A 80 -22.98 -0.70 16.47
CA PRO A 80 -21.69 -0.76 17.16
C PRO A 80 -21.30 -2.18 17.60
N GLU A 81 -22.27 -3.00 18.02
CA GLU A 81 -22.05 -4.39 18.43
C GLU A 81 -21.60 -5.27 17.26
N LEU A 82 -22.14 -5.05 16.07
CA LEU A 82 -21.71 -5.75 14.86
C LEU A 82 -20.25 -5.42 14.53
N LEU A 83 -19.90 -4.13 14.52
CA LEU A 83 -18.53 -3.68 14.24
C LEU A 83 -17.53 -4.24 15.26
N LEU A 84 -17.89 -4.25 16.55
CA LEU A 84 -17.07 -4.86 17.60
C LEU A 84 -16.91 -6.37 17.40
N ASN A 85 -18.00 -7.08 17.10
CA ASN A 85 -17.96 -8.52 16.89
C ASN A 85 -17.11 -8.91 15.67
N LEU A 86 -17.21 -8.16 14.57
CA LEU A 86 -16.35 -8.34 13.39
C LEU A 86 -14.87 -8.10 13.73
N THR A 87 -14.58 -7.03 14.47
CA THR A 87 -13.21 -6.72 14.90
C THR A 87 -12.64 -7.82 15.79
N LEU A 88 -13.42 -8.31 16.77
CA LEU A 88 -13.02 -9.40 17.66
C LEU A 88 -12.87 -10.73 16.91
N HIS A 89 -13.74 -11.01 15.95
CA HIS A 89 -13.63 -12.18 15.09
C HIS A 89 -12.33 -12.13 14.28
N ASN A 90 -12.05 -11.02 13.60
CA ASN A 90 -10.81 -10.85 12.84
C ASN A 90 -9.57 -10.96 13.72
N SER A 91 -9.62 -10.43 14.95
CA SER A 91 -8.54 -10.57 15.93
C SER A 91 -8.35 -12.00 16.44
N LYS A 92 -9.35 -12.88 16.34
CA LYS A 92 -9.20 -14.27 16.81
C LYS A 92 -8.87 -15.22 15.67
N THR A 93 -9.40 -14.95 14.48
CA THR A 93 -9.37 -15.88 13.34
C THR A 93 -8.24 -15.57 12.36
N TYR A 94 -8.00 -14.29 12.04
CA TYR A 94 -7.17 -13.92 10.89
C TYR A 94 -5.89 -13.18 11.28
N THR A 95 -5.99 -12.14 12.10
CA THR A 95 -4.85 -11.28 12.44
C THR A 95 -4.86 -10.86 13.92
N PRO A 96 -4.32 -11.72 14.82
CA PRO A 96 -4.36 -11.47 16.27
C PRO A 96 -3.56 -10.24 16.71
N HIS A 97 -2.65 -9.79 15.87
CA HIS A 97 -1.78 -8.66 16.17
C HIS A 97 -2.26 -7.35 15.52
N PHE A 98 -2.95 -7.40 14.37
CA PHE A 98 -3.21 -6.20 13.57
C PHE A 98 -4.68 -5.95 13.21
N ALA A 99 -5.64 -6.76 13.67
CA ALA A 99 -7.07 -6.60 13.35
C ALA A 99 -7.64 -5.19 13.54
N ALA A 100 -7.15 -4.46 14.54
CA ALA A 100 -7.60 -3.09 14.84
C ALA A 100 -6.57 -2.02 14.43
N SER A 101 -5.45 -2.40 13.79
CA SER A 101 -4.40 -1.46 13.39
C SER A 101 -4.87 -0.54 12.27
N ALA A 102 -5.57 -1.07 11.26
CA ALA A 102 -6.08 -0.29 10.13
C ALA A 102 -7.01 0.86 10.59
N LEU A 103 -7.89 0.60 11.56
CA LEU A 103 -8.78 1.62 12.14
C LEU A 103 -8.04 2.79 12.81
N SER A 104 -6.79 2.57 13.23
CA SER A 104 -5.96 3.62 13.86
C SER A 104 -5.09 4.36 12.85
N MET A 105 -5.08 3.94 11.60
CA MET A 105 -4.17 4.45 10.57
C MET A 105 -4.88 5.03 9.37
N GLU A 106 -6.04 4.49 9.02
CA GLU A 106 -6.79 4.89 7.86
C GLU A 106 -7.97 5.76 8.30
N PRO A 107 -8.06 7.02 7.84
CA PRO A 107 -9.23 7.88 8.10
C PRO A 107 -10.46 7.42 7.29
N ASP A 108 -10.28 6.44 6.39
CA ASP A 108 -11.30 5.89 5.52
C ASP A 108 -12.21 4.92 6.29
N GLY A 109 -13.28 5.44 6.89
CA GLY A 109 -14.24 4.63 7.62
C GLY A 109 -15.48 5.40 8.07
N GLY A 110 -16.50 4.68 8.54
CA GLY A 110 -17.76 5.27 9.01
C GLY A 110 -18.61 5.91 7.90
N CYS A 111 -18.48 5.42 6.67
CA CYS A 111 -19.15 5.97 5.50
C CYS A 111 -20.68 5.94 5.61
N GLU A 112 -21.25 5.03 6.40
CA GLU A 112 -22.67 5.00 6.79
C GLU A 112 -23.19 6.30 7.45
N TRP A 113 -22.27 7.12 7.99
CA TRP A 113 -22.57 8.41 8.62
C TRP A 113 -21.88 9.59 7.92
N HIS A 114 -21.07 9.33 6.89
CA HIS A 114 -20.33 10.39 6.22
C HIS A 114 -21.24 11.19 5.26
N PRO A 115 -21.23 12.54 5.29
CA PRO A 115 -22.12 13.36 4.44
C PRO A 115 -21.94 13.18 2.93
N ALA A 116 -20.81 12.62 2.47
CA ALA A 116 -20.54 12.35 1.06
C ALA A 116 -21.19 11.06 0.53
N SER A 117 -21.59 10.14 1.42
CA SER A 117 -22.15 8.84 1.02
C SER A 117 -23.40 8.99 0.15
N GLY A 118 -23.36 8.42 -1.05
CA GLY A 118 -24.45 8.49 -2.03
C GLY A 118 -24.69 9.88 -2.62
N ARG A 119 -23.73 10.81 -2.50
CA ARG A 119 -23.83 12.19 -3.02
C ARG A 119 -22.76 12.57 -4.03
N THR A 120 -21.77 11.73 -4.26
CA THR A 120 -20.72 11.93 -5.26
C THR A 120 -21.21 11.57 -6.67
N PRO A 121 -20.49 12.03 -7.72
CA PRO A 121 -20.79 11.65 -9.10
C PRO A 121 -20.87 10.14 -9.31
N ASP A 122 -21.49 9.73 -10.42
CA ASP A 122 -21.66 8.32 -10.76
C ASP A 122 -20.33 7.55 -10.69
N ARG A 123 -20.29 6.55 -9.82
CA ARG A 123 -19.22 5.56 -9.71
C ARG A 123 -19.27 4.59 -10.89
N PHE A 124 -18.13 4.35 -11.52
CA PHE A 124 -18.01 3.24 -12.46
C PHE A 124 -17.96 1.92 -11.69
N THR A 125 -19.04 1.15 -11.72
CA THR A 125 -19.14 -0.18 -11.10
C THR A 125 -18.84 -1.31 -12.08
N GLY A 126 -18.22 -1.00 -13.22
CA GLY A 126 -18.03 -1.92 -14.32
C GLY A 126 -19.11 -1.81 -15.42
N PRO A 127 -19.05 -2.70 -16.43
CA PRO A 127 -18.14 -3.84 -16.52
C PRO A 127 -16.68 -3.40 -16.76
N TRP A 128 -15.74 -4.05 -16.08
CA TRP A 128 -14.30 -3.79 -16.18
C TRP A 128 -13.66 -4.57 -17.33
N ASN A 129 -14.19 -4.43 -18.56
CA ASN A 129 -13.81 -5.24 -19.72
C ASN A 129 -13.52 -4.40 -20.97
N SER A 130 -13.10 -3.15 -20.78
CA SER A 130 -12.85 -2.22 -21.87
C SER A 130 -11.57 -2.57 -22.62
N THR A 131 -11.62 -2.58 -23.95
CA THR A 131 -10.43 -2.71 -24.80
C THR A 131 -9.63 -1.42 -24.77
N LEU A 132 -8.39 -1.48 -24.29
CA LEU A 132 -7.49 -0.32 -24.24
C LEU A 132 -6.57 -0.27 -25.47
N ASN A 133 -6.31 0.93 -25.98
CA ASN A 133 -5.34 1.12 -27.08
C ASN A 133 -3.91 0.75 -26.65
N THR A 134 -3.56 1.10 -25.41
CA THR A 134 -2.34 0.68 -24.73
C THR A 134 -2.78 -0.14 -23.52
N PRO A 135 -2.48 -1.45 -23.45
CA PRO A 135 -2.89 -2.25 -22.31
C PRO A 135 -2.27 -1.72 -21.02
N MET A 136 -2.98 -1.91 -19.90
CA MET A 136 -2.55 -1.42 -18.60
C MET A 136 -1.49 -2.34 -17.98
N LEU A 137 -0.41 -1.75 -17.46
CA LEU A 137 0.52 -2.46 -16.58
C LEU A 137 0.01 -2.39 -15.14
N ILE A 138 -0.29 -3.55 -14.56
CA ILE A 138 -0.63 -3.70 -13.14
C ILE A 138 0.63 -4.18 -12.41
N ILE A 139 0.98 -3.53 -11.30
CA ILE A 139 2.12 -3.94 -10.47
C ILE A 139 1.60 -4.30 -9.09
N SER A 140 1.85 -5.54 -8.68
CA SER A 140 1.42 -6.07 -7.38
C SER A 140 2.57 -6.70 -6.63
N ASN A 141 2.60 -6.50 -5.32
CA ASN A 141 3.60 -7.11 -4.45
C ASN A 141 3.06 -8.40 -3.82
N THR A 142 3.92 -9.40 -3.61
CA THR A 142 3.50 -10.72 -3.08
C THR A 142 2.85 -10.66 -1.69
N ALA A 143 3.19 -9.66 -0.87
CA ALA A 143 2.61 -9.47 0.46
C ALA A 143 2.39 -7.98 0.78
N ASP A 144 1.60 -7.32 -0.07
CA ASP A 144 1.12 -5.96 0.19
C ASP A 144 0.05 -5.95 1.30
N PRO A 145 0.29 -5.25 2.42
CA PRO A 145 -0.64 -5.24 3.56
C PRO A 145 -1.89 -4.37 3.33
N ILE A 146 -1.91 -3.51 2.30
CA ILE A 146 -3.00 -2.57 2.01
C ILE A 146 -3.76 -2.97 0.73
N THR A 147 -3.04 -3.27 -0.35
CA THR A 147 -3.58 -3.63 -1.67
C THR A 147 -3.08 -5.01 -2.09
N PRO A 148 -3.67 -6.11 -1.57
CA PRO A 148 -3.11 -7.45 -1.70
C PRO A 148 -3.04 -7.92 -3.16
N LEU A 149 -2.11 -8.83 -3.47
CA LEU A 149 -1.90 -9.40 -4.80
C LEU A 149 -3.21 -9.90 -5.45
N SER A 150 -4.10 -10.51 -4.67
CA SER A 150 -5.40 -10.98 -5.15
C SER A 150 -6.26 -9.87 -5.78
N SER A 151 -6.15 -8.63 -5.30
CA SER A 151 -6.84 -7.49 -5.90
C SER A 151 -6.24 -7.10 -7.26
N GLY A 152 -4.93 -7.23 -7.43
CA GLY A 152 -4.28 -7.02 -8.72
C GLY A 152 -4.58 -8.14 -9.72
N GLU A 153 -4.61 -9.39 -9.26
CA GLU A 153 -5.04 -10.55 -10.05
C GLU A 153 -6.50 -10.40 -10.52
N GLU A 154 -7.40 -9.96 -9.64
CA GLU A 154 -8.82 -9.72 -9.99
C GLU A 154 -8.95 -8.67 -11.11
N ILE A 155 -8.27 -7.52 -11.00
CA ILE A 155 -8.33 -6.49 -12.05
C ILE A 155 -7.71 -6.99 -13.35
N HIS A 156 -6.64 -7.77 -13.28
CA HIS A 156 -6.02 -8.39 -14.44
C HIS A 156 -7.00 -9.35 -15.15
N GLU A 157 -7.66 -10.22 -14.40
CA GLU A 157 -8.67 -11.15 -14.93
C GLU A 157 -9.84 -10.40 -15.57
N LEU A 158 -10.36 -9.37 -14.90
CA LEU A 158 -11.48 -8.57 -15.41
C LEU A 158 -11.14 -7.89 -16.75
N MET A 159 -9.96 -7.29 -16.83
CA MET A 159 -9.51 -6.53 -18.01
C MET A 159 -9.01 -7.41 -19.16
N GLY A 160 -8.73 -8.70 -18.90
CA GLY A 160 -8.23 -9.67 -19.87
C GLY A 160 -7.01 -9.13 -20.64
N ASP A 161 -7.04 -9.28 -21.97
CA ASP A 161 -5.96 -8.87 -22.90
C ASP A 161 -5.66 -7.36 -22.86
N SER A 162 -6.47 -6.54 -22.19
CA SER A 162 -6.21 -5.11 -21.99
C SER A 162 -5.38 -4.81 -20.75
N SER A 163 -4.76 -5.82 -20.14
CA SER A 163 -3.84 -5.65 -19.03
C SER A 163 -2.74 -6.70 -19.01
N SER A 164 -1.66 -6.41 -18.29
CA SER A 164 -0.63 -7.38 -17.91
C SER A 164 -0.24 -7.16 -16.46
N LEU A 165 0.06 -8.25 -15.75
CA LEU A 165 0.40 -8.23 -14.33
C LEU A 165 1.89 -8.49 -14.12
N LEU A 166 2.57 -7.53 -13.49
CA LEU A 166 3.90 -7.71 -12.91
C LEU A 166 3.78 -8.03 -11.42
N ILE A 167 4.38 -9.14 -10.99
CA ILE A 167 4.52 -9.47 -9.58
C ILE A 167 5.91 -9.06 -9.09
N VAL A 168 5.97 -8.34 -7.98
CA VAL A 168 7.23 -8.03 -7.29
C VAL A 168 7.30 -8.82 -5.99
N ASN A 169 8.35 -9.64 -5.83
CA ASN A 169 8.51 -10.53 -4.70
C ASN A 169 9.06 -9.80 -3.45
N GLN A 170 8.24 -8.89 -2.90
CA GLN A 170 8.60 -8.10 -1.73
C GLN A 170 7.38 -7.84 -0.84
N PRO A 171 7.47 -8.03 0.49
CA PRO A 171 6.41 -7.59 1.39
C PRO A 171 6.48 -6.07 1.57
N CYS A 172 5.59 -5.31 0.92
CA CYS A 172 5.51 -3.86 1.08
C CYS A 172 4.26 -3.32 0.38
N HIS A 173 3.91 -2.08 0.68
CA HIS A 173 2.79 -1.41 0.05
C HIS A 173 3.21 -0.60 -1.18
N SER A 174 2.55 -0.84 -2.31
CA SER A 174 2.76 -0.16 -3.59
C SER A 174 4.09 -0.46 -4.29
N SER A 175 4.18 -0.09 -5.57
CA SER A 175 5.33 -0.39 -6.45
C SER A 175 6.62 0.33 -6.04
N LEU A 176 6.51 1.53 -5.46
CA LEU A 176 7.68 2.32 -5.05
C LEU A 176 8.38 1.78 -3.80
N ALA A 177 7.62 1.21 -2.85
CA ALA A 177 8.23 0.56 -1.69
C ALA A 177 8.91 -0.76 -2.08
N GLY A 178 8.41 -1.39 -3.15
CA GLY A 178 8.80 -2.66 -3.74
C GLY A 178 9.99 -2.62 -4.69
N VAL A 179 10.59 -1.45 -4.92
CA VAL A 179 11.46 -1.25 -6.09
C VAL A 179 12.65 -2.23 -6.16
N SER A 180 12.84 -2.80 -7.34
CA SER A 180 14.03 -3.53 -7.80
C SER A 180 14.42 -3.17 -9.23
N GLN A 181 15.64 -3.50 -9.65
CA GLN A 181 16.17 -3.26 -10.99
C GLN A 181 15.26 -3.88 -12.06
N CYS A 182 14.79 -5.11 -11.83
CA CYS A 182 13.83 -5.79 -12.70
C CYS A 182 12.49 -5.01 -12.82
N SER A 183 11.96 -4.50 -11.71
CA SER A 183 10.68 -3.76 -11.72
C SER A 183 10.79 -2.41 -12.42
N ILE A 184 11.90 -1.69 -12.22
CA ILE A 184 12.16 -0.40 -12.87
C ILE A 184 12.41 -0.58 -14.36
N LYS A 185 13.14 -1.61 -14.75
CA LYS A 185 13.32 -1.94 -16.18
C LYS A 185 11.98 -2.23 -16.85
N THR A 186 11.10 -2.99 -16.19
CA THR A 186 9.74 -3.26 -16.71
C THR A 186 8.91 -1.97 -16.83
N LEU A 187 9.00 -1.08 -15.83
CA LEU A 187 8.32 0.21 -15.86
C LEU A 187 8.85 1.11 -17.00
N GLN A 188 10.16 1.10 -17.21
CA GLN A 188 10.82 1.82 -18.31
C GLN A 188 10.41 1.28 -19.67
N ASP A 189 10.48 -0.05 -19.86
CA ASP A 189 10.04 -0.73 -21.08
C ASP A 189 8.56 -0.40 -21.41
N TYR A 190 7.70 -0.33 -20.39
CA TYR A 190 6.30 0.02 -20.56
C TYR A 190 6.12 1.47 -21.01
N PHE A 191 6.73 2.44 -20.33
CA PHE A 191 6.52 3.87 -20.64
C PHE A 191 7.27 4.36 -21.88
N LEU A 192 8.41 3.75 -22.22
CA LEU A 192 9.23 4.18 -23.36
C LEU A 192 8.91 3.42 -24.64
N ASP A 193 8.60 2.12 -24.53
CA ASP A 193 8.48 1.23 -25.68
C ASP A 193 7.11 0.55 -25.80
N ASP A 194 6.12 0.91 -24.96
CA ASP A 194 4.82 0.25 -24.86
C ASP A 194 4.93 -1.29 -24.64
N ARG A 195 6.04 -1.75 -24.04
CA ARG A 195 6.29 -3.18 -23.81
C ARG A 195 5.77 -3.63 -22.46
N LEU A 196 4.90 -4.62 -22.48
CA LEU A 196 4.38 -5.28 -21.29
C LEU A 196 5.29 -6.45 -20.87
N PRO A 197 5.28 -6.84 -19.59
CA PRO A 197 5.98 -8.03 -19.15
C PRO A 197 5.37 -9.30 -19.75
N GLU A 198 6.18 -10.35 -19.82
CA GLU A 198 5.68 -11.68 -20.13
C GLU A 198 4.69 -12.17 -19.06
N GLU A 199 3.75 -13.01 -19.46
CA GLU A 199 2.76 -13.61 -18.57
C GLU A 199 3.45 -14.31 -17.39
N GLY A 200 3.02 -13.99 -16.17
CA GLY A 200 3.60 -14.56 -14.95
C GLY A 200 4.99 -14.03 -14.59
N LYS A 201 5.45 -12.91 -15.15
CA LYS A 201 6.74 -12.31 -14.78
C LYS A 201 6.75 -11.94 -13.29
N VAL A 202 7.77 -12.45 -12.60
CA VAL A 202 8.07 -12.11 -11.21
C VAL A 202 9.43 -11.41 -11.15
N CYS A 203 9.46 -10.21 -10.55
CA CYS A 203 10.69 -9.53 -10.21
C CYS A 203 11.09 -9.85 -8.77
N GLU A 204 12.30 -10.37 -8.60
CA GLU A 204 12.90 -10.52 -7.28
C GLU A 204 13.35 -9.17 -6.71
N ARG A 205 13.52 -9.15 -5.39
CA ARG A 205 14.08 -8.01 -4.65
C ARG A 205 15.59 -7.98 -4.76
N ASP A 206 16.16 -6.77 -4.83
CA ASP A 206 17.62 -6.57 -4.82
C ASP A 206 18.17 -6.47 -3.39
N GLU A 207 17.29 -6.22 -2.43
CA GLU A 207 17.61 -5.97 -1.03
C GLU A 207 16.90 -6.97 -0.10
N GLY A 208 17.49 -7.10 1.09
CA GLY A 208 16.86 -7.61 2.29
C GLY A 208 15.53 -6.91 2.58
N ILE A 209 14.60 -7.62 3.22
CA ILE A 209 13.27 -7.07 3.56
C ILE A 209 13.39 -5.72 4.29
N PHE A 210 14.39 -5.57 5.16
CA PHE A 210 14.62 -4.35 5.94
C PHE A 210 15.63 -3.39 5.28
N GLY A 211 15.88 -3.50 3.97
CA GLY A 211 16.79 -2.63 3.22
C GLY A 211 18.29 -2.94 3.39
N GLN A 212 18.62 -4.09 3.99
CA GLN A 212 20.00 -4.56 4.08
C GLN A 212 20.45 -5.23 2.76
N PRO A 213 21.73 -5.21 2.39
CA PRO A 213 22.20 -5.98 1.23
C PRO A 213 21.87 -7.46 1.37
N LEU A 214 21.48 -8.10 0.26
CA LEU A 214 21.31 -9.56 0.24
C LEU A 214 22.66 -10.25 0.50
N THR A 215 22.71 -11.16 1.45
CA THR A 215 23.89 -12.01 1.65
C THR A 215 24.03 -12.95 0.46
N LYS A 216 24.95 -12.65 -0.47
CA LYS A 216 25.27 -13.57 -1.57
C LYS A 216 25.75 -14.90 -0.99
N LYS A 217 25.18 -16.02 -1.44
CA LYS A 217 25.78 -17.33 -1.18
C LYS A 217 27.16 -17.38 -1.87
N PRO A 218 28.21 -17.93 -1.24
CA PRO A 218 29.46 -18.14 -1.93
C PRO A 218 29.23 -19.11 -3.10
N GLY A 219 29.27 -18.62 -4.34
CA GLY A 219 29.16 -19.45 -5.55
C GLY A 219 28.07 -19.07 -6.56
N GLU A 220 27.17 -18.12 -6.27
CA GLU A 220 26.31 -17.52 -7.30
C GLU A 220 27.10 -16.47 -8.07
N GLY A 221 27.66 -16.90 -9.21
CA GLY A 221 28.27 -16.00 -10.18
C GLY A 221 27.25 -14.97 -10.67
N LEU A 222 27.71 -13.73 -10.83
CA LEU A 222 27.01 -12.69 -11.57
C LEU A 222 26.61 -13.27 -12.94
N SER A 223 25.32 -13.45 -13.20
CA SER A 223 24.86 -13.19 -14.55
C SER A 223 25.19 -11.72 -14.79
N VAL A 224 26.09 -11.47 -15.74
CA VAL A 224 26.34 -10.12 -16.24
C VAL A 224 25.06 -9.73 -16.98
N GLU A 225 24.10 -9.18 -16.25
CA GLU A 225 23.12 -8.30 -16.85
C GLU A 225 23.92 -7.05 -17.27
N GLU A 226 23.82 -6.66 -18.55
CA GLU A 226 24.48 -5.46 -19.05
C GLU A 226 24.15 -4.29 -18.12
N GLU A 227 25.18 -3.72 -17.48
CA GLU A 227 25.09 -2.46 -16.74
C GLU A 227 24.54 -1.41 -17.70
N ASN A 228 23.26 -1.10 -17.55
CA ASN A 228 22.62 -0.03 -18.29
C ASN A 228 22.60 1.18 -17.36
N GLU A 229 23.51 2.13 -17.61
CA GLU A 229 23.67 3.35 -16.80
C GLU A 229 22.35 4.10 -16.58
N ASP A 230 21.43 4.04 -17.55
CA ASP A 230 20.10 4.66 -17.44
C ASP A 230 19.17 3.91 -16.46
N VAL A 231 19.23 2.57 -16.43
CA VAL A 231 18.46 1.74 -15.49
C VAL A 231 19.00 1.94 -14.07
N ASP A 232 20.32 2.02 -13.90
CA ASP A 232 20.95 2.27 -12.61
C ASP A 232 20.64 3.69 -12.11
N GLY A 233 20.61 4.68 -13.02
CA GLY A 233 20.16 6.03 -12.73
C GLY A 233 18.71 6.07 -12.24
N LEU A 234 17.78 5.42 -12.94
CA LEU A 234 16.37 5.33 -12.54
C LEU A 234 16.18 4.56 -11.23
N LEU A 235 16.91 3.46 -11.04
CA LEU A 235 16.88 2.68 -9.81
C LEU A 235 17.35 3.54 -8.63
N SER A 236 18.45 4.29 -8.80
CA SER A 236 18.95 5.18 -7.75
C SER A 236 17.93 6.28 -7.40
N LEU A 237 17.27 6.87 -8.39
CA LEU A 237 16.21 7.85 -8.18
C LEU A 237 15.01 7.23 -7.46
N ALA A 238 14.60 6.03 -7.85
CA ALA A 238 13.49 5.32 -7.22
C ALA A 238 13.81 4.91 -5.78
N GLN A 239 15.05 4.53 -5.48
CA GLN A 239 15.53 4.27 -4.12
C GLN A 239 15.54 5.55 -3.28
N VAL A 240 15.96 6.68 -3.85
CA VAL A 240 15.89 7.99 -3.18
C VAL A 240 14.43 8.38 -2.93
N ALA A 241 13.53 8.19 -3.91
CA ALA A 241 12.10 8.46 -3.75
C ALA A 241 11.46 7.55 -2.69
N LYS A 242 11.78 6.25 -2.68
CA LYS A 242 11.38 5.29 -1.63
C LYS A 242 11.81 5.78 -0.26
N LYS A 243 13.07 6.23 -0.12
CA LYS A 243 13.61 6.75 1.13
C LYS A 243 12.92 8.05 1.55
N GLN A 244 12.79 9.02 0.66
CA GLN A 244 12.11 10.29 0.92
C GLN A 244 10.65 10.05 1.30
N TRP A 245 9.95 9.16 0.62
CA TRP A 245 8.57 8.82 0.95
C TRP A 245 8.46 8.14 2.32
N ALA A 246 9.38 7.24 2.65
CA ALA A 246 9.46 6.63 3.97
C ALA A 246 9.73 7.69 5.06
N GLU A 247 10.69 8.58 4.84
CA GLU A 247 11.02 9.68 5.77
C GLU A 247 9.86 10.68 5.91
N HIS A 248 9.16 10.99 4.82
CA HIS A 248 8.00 11.87 4.85
C HIS A 248 6.83 11.23 5.61
N ARG A 249 6.62 9.91 5.51
CA ARG A 249 5.68 9.19 6.39
C ARG A 249 6.12 9.26 7.85
N VAL A 250 7.41 9.10 8.15
CA VAL A 250 7.92 9.21 9.54
C VAL A 250 7.77 10.64 10.08
N SER A 251 8.00 11.65 9.25
CA SER A 251 7.82 13.06 9.62
C SER A 251 6.37 13.42 9.88
N PHE A 252 5.41 12.73 9.25
CA PHE A 252 3.98 12.83 9.55
C PHE A 252 3.55 11.92 10.70
N MET A 253 4.42 11.02 11.12
CA MET A 253 4.17 10.15 12.26
C MET A 253 4.52 10.83 13.57
N GLY A 254 5.35 11.88 13.61
CA GLY A 254 5.89 12.51 14.82
C GLY A 254 5.49 13.97 15.05
#